data_AF-A0A521SP52-F1
#
_entry.id   AF-A0A521SP52-F1
#
_cell.length_a   1.000
_cell.length_b   1.000
_cell.length_c   1.000
_cell.angle_alpha   90.00
_cell.angle_beta   90.00
_cell.angle_gamma   90.00
#
_symmetry.space_group_name_H-M   'P 1'
#
loop_
_entity.id
_entity.type
_entity.pdbx_description
1 polymer ?
#
loop_
_entity_poly.entity_id
_entity_poly.type
_entity_poly.pdbx_seq_one_letter_code
_entity_poly.pdbx_strand_id
1 'polypeptide(L)' 'MKCQKCGHENDPAMPWCDKCLTEFPSSKRRYLACPECRHQNDPDAFHCEVCHEPLRPGQSE' A
#
# COMPACT_ATOMS: atom_id res chain seq x y z
N MET A 1 -16.21 -2.52 8.68
CA MET A 1 -15.21 -1.85 9.53
C MET A 1 -15.65 -0.42 9.84
N LYS A 2 -15.43 0.06 11.08
CA LYS A 2 -15.82 1.41 11.49
C LYS A 2 -14.75 2.42 11.14
N CYS A 3 -15.12 3.49 10.44
CA CYS A 3 -14.20 4.56 10.09
C CYS A 3 -13.75 5.32 11.34
N GLN A 4 -12.44 5.40 11.57
CA GLN A 4 -11.88 6.11 12.72
C GLN A 4 -12.05 7.63 12.63
N LYS A 5 -12.23 8.18 11.42
CA LYS A 5 -12.42 9.63 11.22
C LYS A 5 -13.86 10.08 11.41
N CYS A 6 -14.84 9.36 10.88
CA CYS A 6 -16.25 9.80 10.88
C CYS A 6 -17.22 8.85 11.60
N GLY A 7 -16.75 7.70 12.08
CA GLY A 7 -17.57 6.72 12.79
C GLY A 7 -18.53 5.91 11.93
N HIS A 8 -18.60 6.14 10.62
CA HIS A 8 -19.46 5.40 9.69
C HIS A 8 -19.02 3.94 9.56
N GLU A 9 -19.99 3.04 9.42
CA GLU A 9 -19.75 1.61 9.24
C GLU A 9 -19.66 1.28 7.75
N ASN A 10 -18.52 0.71 7.35
CA ASN A 10 -18.18 0.45 5.96
C ASN A 10 -18.02 -1.06 5.71
N ASP A 11 -18.06 -1.48 4.45
CA ASP A 11 -17.61 -2.82 4.06
C ASP A 11 -16.09 -2.97 4.33
N PRO A 12 -15.63 -4.02 5.05
CA PRO A 12 -14.20 -4.26 5.28
C PRO A 12 -13.34 -4.47 4.03
N ALA A 13 -13.94 -4.81 2.88
CA ALA A 13 -13.24 -4.95 1.61
C ALA A 13 -12.94 -3.61 0.93
N MET A 14 -13.59 -2.53 1.36
CA MET A 14 -13.39 -1.20 0.79
C MET A 14 -12.05 -0.61 1.26
N PRO A 15 -11.23 -0.05 0.36
CA PRO A 15 -9.98 0.61 0.73
C PRO A 15 -10.16 2.02 1.32
N TRP A 16 -11.38 2.57 1.29
CA TRP A 16 -11.71 3.89 1.85
C TRP A 16 -13.12 3.92 2.44
N CYS A 17 -13.40 4.95 3.23
CA CYS A 17 -14.72 5.25 3.75
C CYS A 17 -15.66 5.76 2.65
N ASP A 18 -16.80 5.12 2.43
CA ASP A 18 -17.82 5.50 1.42
C ASP A 18 -18.41 6.91 1.66
N LYS A 19 -18.43 7.37 2.90
CA LYS A 19 -19.07 8.63 3.31
C LYS A 19 -18.13 9.81 3.33
N CYS A 20 -16.92 9.64 3.86
CA CYS A 20 -15.95 10.73 4.04
C CYS A 20 -14.67 10.57 3.22
N LEU A 21 -14.59 9.53 2.39
CA LEU A 21 -13.50 9.25 1.44
C LEU A 21 -12.12 9.14 2.09
N THR A 22 -12.07 8.91 3.41
CA THR A 22 -10.82 8.69 4.12
C THR A 22 -10.35 7.27 3.86
N GLU A 23 -9.14 7.12 3.34
CA GLU A 23 -8.53 5.81 3.14
C GLU A 23 -8.43 5.05 4.46
N PHE A 24 -8.77 3.77 4.41
CA PHE A 24 -8.50 2.88 5.52
C PHE A 24 -7.05 2.45 5.47
N PRO A 25 -6.41 2.27 6.65
CA PRO A 25 -5.12 1.61 6.71
C PRO A 25 -5.26 0.21 6.10
N SER A 26 -4.78 0.07 4.86
CA SER A 26 -4.74 -1.20 4.17
C SER A 26 -3.70 -2.08 4.88
N SER A 27 -4.16 -3.10 5.60
CA SER A 27 -3.29 -4.15 6.15
C SER A 27 -2.71 -5.07 5.07
N LYS A 28 -3.17 -4.96 3.81
CA LYS A 28 -2.43 -5.47 2.67
C LYS A 28 -1.20 -4.59 2.51
N ARG A 29 -0.09 -5.03 3.12
CA ARG A 29 1.24 -4.53 2.84
C ARG A 29 1.42 -4.58 1.33
N ARG A 30 1.31 -3.42 0.66
CA ARG A 30 1.73 -3.31 -0.73
C ARG A 30 3.24 -3.35 -0.65
N TYR A 31 3.86 -4.43 -1.09
CA TYR A 31 5.30 -4.47 -1.28
C TYR A 31 5.59 -4.09 -2.72
N LEU A 32 6.75 -3.48 -2.93
CA LEU A 32 7.24 -3.17 -4.26
C LEU A 32 8.27 -4.22 -4.66
N ALA A 33 7.96 -5.00 -5.69
CA ALA A 33 8.87 -6.01 -6.19
C ALA A 33 9.97 -5.34 -7.03
N CYS A 34 11.23 -5.58 -6.68
CA CYS A 34 12.35 -5.11 -7.49
C CYS A 34 12.34 -5.83 -8.85
N PRO A 35 12.44 -5.11 -9.99
CA PRO A 35 12.40 -5.73 -11.31
C PRO A 35 13.61 -6.64 -11.60
N GLU A 36 14.77 -6.34 -10.99
CA GLU A 36 16.02 -7.05 -11.27
C GLU A 36 16.20 -8.30 -10.39
N CYS A 37 15.97 -8.18 -9.08
CA CYS A 37 16.20 -9.28 -8.14
C CYS A 37 14.92 -9.90 -7.55
N ARG A 38 13.74 -9.33 -7.84
CA ARG A 38 12.42 -9.74 -7.30
C ARG A 38 12.28 -9.68 -5.77
N HIS A 39 13.20 -8.98 -5.11
CA HIS A 39 13.08 -8.71 -3.68
C HIS A 39 11.87 -7.81 -3.39
N GLN A 40 11.16 -8.09 -2.31
CA GLN A 40 10.02 -7.29 -1.87
C GLN A 40 10.51 -6.14 -0.99
N ASN A 41 10.28 -4.91 -1.44
CA ASN A 41 10.70 -3.69 -0.74
C ASN A 41 9.49 -2.98 -0.14
N ASP A 42 9.76 -2.05 0.77
CA ASP A 42 8.76 -1.09 1.23
C ASP A 42 8.19 -0.31 0.03
N PRO A 43 6.86 -0.07 -0.04
CA PRO A 43 6.25 0.64 -1.16
C PRO A 43 6.75 2.07 -1.33
N ASP A 44 7.30 2.67 -0.27
CA ASP A 44 7.87 4.02 -0.28
C ASP A 44 9.40 4.01 -0.53
N ALA A 45 10.01 2.84 -0.78
CA ALA A 45 11.45 2.73 -1.05
C ALA A 45 11.82 3.26 -2.45
N PHE A 46 12.89 4.07 -2.52
CA PHE A 46 13.43 4.59 -3.78
C PHE A 46 14.45 3.65 -4.45
N HIS A 47 15.08 2.77 -3.69
CA HIS A 47 16.10 1.82 -4.17
C HIS A 47 15.89 0.46 -3.51
N CYS A 48 16.25 -0.62 -4.20
CA CYS A 48 16.16 -1.95 -3.64
C CYS A 48 17.17 -2.14 -2.50
N GLU A 49 16.76 -2.66 -1.36
CA GLU A 49 17.67 -2.88 -0.23
C GLU A 49 18.72 -3.99 -0.47
N VAL A 50 18.51 -4.83 -1.50
CA VAL A 50 19.39 -5.96 -1.83
C VAL A 50 20.35 -5.61 -2.96
N CYS A 51 19.83 -5.14 -4.09
CA CYS A 51 20.64 -4.89 -5.29
C CYS A 51 20.93 -3.39 -5.53
N HIS A 52 20.36 -2.50 -4.72
CA HIS A 52 20.49 -1.04 -4.82
C HIS A 52 19.98 -0.42 -6.13
N GLU A 53 19.34 -1.20 -6.99
CA GLU A 53 18.73 -0.70 -8.23
C GLU A 53 17.56 0.24 -7.94
N PRO A 54 17.33 1.25 -8.80
CA PRO A 54 16.23 2.19 -8.63
C PRO A 54 14.87 1.50 -8.71
N LEU A 55 14.04 1.80 -7.73
CA LEU A 55 12.65 1.36 -7.68
C LEU A 55 11.75 2.44 -8.31
N ARG A 56 10.79 2.02 -9.14
CA ARG A 56 9.88 2.92 -9.85
C ARG A 56 8.46 2.82 -9.27
N PRO A 57 7.75 3.95 -9.08
CA PRO A 57 6.34 3.94 -8.72
C PRO A 57 5.53 3.13 -9.73
N GLY A 58 4.68 2.21 -9.26
CA GLY A 58 3.87 1.33 -10.11
C GLY A 58 4.43 -0.08 -10.35
N GLN A 59 5.54 -0.44 -9.69
CA GLN A 59 6.08 -1.81 -9.66
C GLN A 59 5.43 -2.70 -8.57
N SER A 60 4.29 -2.27 -8.01
CA SER A 60 3.47 -3.09 -7.12
C SER A 60 2.84 -4.24 -7.92
N GLU A 61 3.02 -5.48 -7.45
CA GLU A 61 2.32 -6.67 -7.98
C GLU A 61 0.81 -6.63 -7.75
#